data_AF-A0AAD0XRJ9-F1
#
_entry.id   AF-A0AAD0XRJ9-F1
#
_cell.length_a   1.000
_cell.length_b   1.000
_cell.length_c   1.000
_cell.angle_alpha   90.00
_cell.angle_beta   90.00
_cell.angle_gamma   90.00
#
_symmetry.space_group_name_H-M   'P 1'
#
loop_
_entity.id
_entity.type
_entity.pdbx_description
1 polymer ?
#
loop_
_entity_poly.entity_id
_entity_poly.type
_entity_poly.pdbx_seq_one_letter_code
_entity_poly.pdbx_strand_id
1 'polypeptide(L)'
;MKIIGSENKVNYGVFDGPVEFNYKEFQLLDFFGKEIRGLKKRFAFKRFNYIGVITEEFLIGFAAVSLGYVYNVFAYLYHYKDGILYEFDTKGLDIGSGLRFPADPDEYKIEFKSGSSFLTVDKSHSKGKLQVNAFLGKKLRFRFNTDFALKSHSPLRVVNPSEPTHWTFTEKCSPLIPNSIELSYQDRPLVFDPKKTTIVYDWSGGYLRRETNWYWAAFSAILPDKTSIGANFAALVNETFFSENAYWINHQRRRVPRLIFDFSQKDPYKPWKIYDEEGLVELEFKPEGERKDKMNLILTKLYFRQFVGKFSGKFRNADGKDVVFKDVYGFTEFHRSLW
;
A
#
# COMPACT_ATOMS: atom_id res chain seq x y z
N MET A 1 -5.51 -13.43 17.28
CA MET A 1 -6.92 -13.73 16.95
C MET A 1 -7.00 -14.40 15.59
N LYS A 2 -7.78 -15.47 15.41
CA LYS A 2 -7.94 -16.11 14.09
C LYS A 2 -8.74 -15.24 13.14
N ILE A 3 -8.35 -15.20 11.87
CA ILE A 3 -9.13 -14.52 10.82
C ILE A 3 -10.35 -15.37 10.43
N ILE A 4 -10.15 -16.69 10.27
CA ILE A 4 -11.22 -17.64 9.97
C ILE A 4 -11.62 -18.33 11.28
N GLY A 5 -12.86 -18.12 11.69
CA GLY A 5 -13.47 -18.73 12.86
C GLY A 5 -14.13 -20.08 12.55
N SER A 6 -15.00 -20.53 13.47
CA SER A 6 -15.81 -21.74 13.28
C SER A 6 -16.83 -21.57 12.15
N GLU A 7 -17.28 -22.69 11.58
CA GLU A 7 -18.34 -22.71 10.55
C GLU A 7 -18.05 -21.81 9.35
N ASN A 8 -16.76 -21.67 8.98
CA ASN A 8 -16.32 -20.82 7.88
C ASN A 8 -16.61 -19.31 8.04
N LYS A 9 -16.93 -18.84 9.26
CA LYS A 9 -17.16 -17.42 9.53
C LYS A 9 -15.84 -16.65 9.52
N VAL A 10 -15.83 -15.48 8.90
CA VAL A 10 -14.69 -14.56 8.94
C VAL A 10 -14.87 -13.59 10.10
N ASN A 11 -13.85 -13.43 10.92
CA ASN A 11 -13.83 -12.45 11.99
C ASN A 11 -13.50 -11.07 11.39
N TYR A 12 -14.55 -10.36 10.99
CA TYR A 12 -14.44 -8.98 10.47
C TYR A 12 -14.19 -7.98 11.61
N GLY A 13 -13.49 -6.88 11.29
CA GLY A 13 -13.24 -5.84 12.29
C GLY A 13 -11.97 -5.05 12.05
N VAL A 14 -11.60 -4.29 13.07
CA VAL A 14 -10.33 -3.57 13.18
C VAL A 14 -9.50 -4.22 14.27
N PHE A 15 -8.20 -4.41 14.01
CA PHE A 15 -7.32 -5.15 14.90
C PHE A 15 -6.09 -4.32 15.23
N ASP A 16 -5.78 -4.15 16.52
CA ASP A 16 -4.56 -3.47 16.96
C ASP A 16 -3.48 -4.47 17.45
N GLY A 17 -3.82 -5.76 17.48
CA GLY A 17 -2.96 -6.85 17.92
C GLY A 17 -2.68 -7.88 16.82
N PRO A 18 -1.82 -8.88 17.11
CA PRO A 18 -1.45 -9.92 16.16
C PRO A 18 -2.64 -10.78 15.74
N VAL A 19 -2.58 -11.28 14.50
CA VAL A 19 -3.61 -12.12 13.90
C VAL A 19 -3.01 -13.47 13.49
N GLU A 20 -3.77 -14.53 13.73
CA GLU A 20 -3.49 -15.82 13.12
C GLU A 20 -4.14 -15.81 11.73
N PHE A 21 -3.31 -15.62 10.70
CA PHE A 21 -3.76 -15.49 9.32
C PHE A 21 -4.02 -16.86 8.67
N ASN A 22 -4.99 -17.60 9.22
CA ASN A 22 -5.38 -18.95 8.83
C ASN A 22 -6.23 -19.01 7.53
N TYR A 23 -5.91 -18.18 6.53
CA TYR A 23 -6.70 -18.01 5.29
C TYR A 23 -6.94 -19.31 4.49
N LYS A 24 -6.10 -20.34 4.68
CA LYS A 24 -6.22 -21.64 4.02
C LYS A 24 -7.44 -22.43 4.51
N GLU A 25 -7.89 -22.18 5.75
CA GLU A 25 -9.05 -22.82 6.36
C GLU A 25 -10.38 -22.31 5.77
N PHE A 26 -10.38 -21.12 5.17
CA PHE A 26 -11.57 -20.53 4.57
C PHE A 26 -12.09 -21.36 3.40
N GLN A 27 -13.32 -21.83 3.44
CA GLN A 27 -14.04 -22.44 2.32
C GLN A 27 -14.61 -21.32 1.44
N LEU A 28 -13.98 -21.11 0.28
CA LEU A 28 -14.46 -20.15 -0.71
C LEU A 28 -15.67 -20.73 -1.45
N LEU A 29 -16.77 -19.99 -1.50
CA LEU A 29 -18.01 -20.43 -2.15
C LEU A 29 -18.29 -19.59 -3.40
N ASP A 30 -18.84 -20.23 -4.43
CA ASP A 30 -19.41 -19.53 -5.59
C ASP A 30 -20.79 -18.93 -5.26
N PHE A 31 -21.40 -18.27 -6.25
CA PHE A 31 -22.70 -17.62 -6.12
C PHE A 31 -23.82 -18.57 -5.65
N PHE A 32 -23.72 -19.87 -5.94
CA PHE A 32 -24.72 -20.87 -5.57
C PHE A 32 -24.35 -21.63 -4.28
N GLY A 33 -23.33 -21.17 -3.55
CA GLY A 33 -22.88 -21.80 -2.32
C GLY A 33 -22.04 -23.07 -2.53
N LYS A 34 -21.60 -23.36 -3.76
CA LYS A 34 -20.72 -24.50 -4.01
C LYS A 34 -19.28 -24.14 -3.75
N GLU A 35 -18.54 -25.04 -3.09
CA GLU A 35 -17.15 -24.79 -2.74
C GLU A 35 -16.23 -24.75 -3.98
N ILE A 36 -15.43 -23.69 -4.05
CA ILE A 36 -14.34 -23.49 -4.99
C ILE A 36 -13.06 -24.07 -4.36
N ARG A 37 -12.45 -25.03 -5.04
CA ARG A 37 -11.25 -25.75 -4.57
C ARG A 37 -10.07 -25.68 -5.56
N GLY A 38 -8.90 -26.15 -5.11
CA GLY A 38 -7.72 -26.34 -5.94
C GLY A 38 -7.20 -25.06 -6.58
N LEU A 39 -6.85 -25.11 -7.87
CA LEU A 39 -6.29 -23.99 -8.61
C LEU A 39 -7.23 -22.78 -8.66
N LYS A 40 -8.54 -22.99 -8.77
CA LYS A 40 -9.51 -21.88 -8.78
C LYS A 40 -9.47 -21.08 -7.48
N LYS A 41 -9.43 -21.76 -6.33
CA LYS A 41 -9.29 -21.13 -5.01
C LYS A 41 -7.96 -20.40 -4.88
N ARG A 42 -6.86 -21.03 -5.32
CA ARG A 42 -5.53 -20.41 -5.35
C ARG A 42 -5.53 -19.13 -6.18
N PHE A 43 -6.17 -19.15 -7.35
CA PHE A 43 -6.22 -18.01 -8.28
C PHE A 43 -7.15 -16.90 -7.80
N ALA A 44 -8.09 -17.18 -6.91
CA ALA A 44 -8.93 -16.16 -6.29
C ALA A 44 -8.20 -15.38 -5.19
N PHE A 45 -7.18 -15.97 -4.57
CA PHE A 45 -6.43 -15.33 -3.49
C PHE A 45 -5.38 -14.37 -4.06
N LYS A 46 -5.41 -13.11 -3.62
CA LYS A 46 -4.51 -12.04 -4.06
C LYS A 46 -3.73 -11.49 -2.90
N ARG A 47 -2.51 -11.04 -3.17
CA ARG A 47 -1.65 -10.34 -2.21
C ARG A 47 -0.91 -9.19 -2.86
N PHE A 48 -0.80 -8.11 -2.10
CA PHE A 48 -0.15 -6.88 -2.50
C PHE A 48 0.73 -6.42 -1.34
N ASN A 49 1.95 -6.04 -1.63
CA ASN A 49 2.77 -5.24 -0.73
C ASN A 49 3.30 -4.06 -1.54
N TYR A 50 2.91 -2.86 -1.13
CA TYR A 50 3.39 -1.60 -1.69
C TYR A 50 4.12 -0.84 -0.59
N ILE A 51 5.27 -0.28 -0.95
CA ILE A 51 6.03 0.60 -0.05
C ILE A 51 6.49 1.80 -0.86
N GLY A 52 6.31 2.98 -0.27
CA GLY A 52 6.82 4.22 -0.82
C GLY A 52 7.87 4.83 0.11
N VAL A 53 8.99 5.26 -0.45
CA VAL A 53 10.00 6.11 0.23
C VAL A 53 9.80 7.53 -0.28
N ILE A 54 9.61 8.47 0.64
CA ILE A 54 9.40 9.88 0.36
C ILE A 54 10.56 10.64 0.99
N THR A 55 11.29 11.39 0.19
CA THR A 55 12.36 12.31 0.62
C THR A 55 12.01 13.72 0.17
N GLU A 56 12.88 14.70 0.40
CA GLU A 56 12.73 16.07 -0.08
C GLU A 56 13.17 16.28 -1.54
N GLU A 57 13.87 15.32 -2.16
CA GLU A 57 14.36 15.40 -3.55
C GLU A 57 13.72 14.35 -4.47
N PHE A 58 13.46 13.16 -3.93
CA PHE A 58 12.98 12.00 -4.66
C PHE A 58 11.83 11.28 -3.97
N LEU A 59 11.06 10.55 -4.76
CA LEU A 59 10.10 9.58 -4.31
C LEU A 59 10.33 8.24 -5.04
N ILE A 60 10.33 7.14 -4.27
CA ILE A 60 10.43 5.78 -4.81
C ILE A 60 9.16 5.04 -4.42
N GLY A 61 8.42 4.53 -5.40
CA GLY A 61 7.33 3.59 -5.19
C GLY A 61 7.74 2.20 -5.68
N PHE A 62 7.50 1.16 -4.88
CA PHE A 62 7.74 -0.21 -5.33
C PHE A 62 6.71 -1.18 -4.74
N ALA A 63 6.45 -2.26 -5.47
CA ALA A 63 5.51 -3.27 -5.04
C ALA A 63 5.91 -4.69 -5.45
N ALA A 64 5.47 -5.64 -4.64
CA ALA A 64 5.36 -7.04 -5.00
C ALA A 64 3.88 -7.45 -4.98
N VAL A 65 3.41 -8.04 -6.07
CA VAL A 65 2.02 -8.45 -6.27
C VAL A 65 1.98 -9.92 -6.65
N SER A 66 1.11 -10.69 -5.99
CA SER A 66 0.84 -12.10 -6.28
C SER A 66 -0.66 -12.23 -6.56
N LEU A 67 -1.01 -12.55 -7.81
CA LEU A 67 -2.39 -12.79 -8.24
C LEU A 67 -2.78 -14.27 -8.15
N GLY A 68 -1.91 -15.14 -7.63
CA GLY A 68 -2.13 -16.57 -7.49
C GLY A 68 -1.76 -17.39 -8.74
N TYR A 69 -1.77 -16.76 -9.92
CA TYR A 69 -1.32 -17.34 -11.21
C TYR A 69 -0.19 -16.55 -11.86
N VAL A 70 -0.15 -15.23 -11.68
CA VAL A 70 0.89 -14.33 -12.18
C VAL A 70 1.33 -13.42 -11.04
N TYR A 71 2.62 -13.13 -10.97
CA TYR A 71 3.15 -12.08 -10.11
C TYR A 71 3.53 -10.84 -10.94
N ASN A 72 3.54 -9.69 -10.28
CA ASN A 72 4.16 -8.46 -10.79
C ASN A 72 5.06 -7.87 -9.70
N VAL A 73 6.31 -7.54 -10.05
CA VAL A 73 7.21 -6.76 -9.21
C VAL A 73 7.62 -5.53 -9.99
N PHE A 74 7.33 -4.35 -9.44
CA PHE A 74 7.69 -3.09 -10.08
C PHE A 74 8.30 -2.12 -9.07
N ALA A 75 9.06 -1.16 -9.60
CA ALA A 75 9.57 -0.01 -8.86
C ALA A 75 9.75 1.17 -9.80
N TYR A 76 9.70 2.39 -9.26
CA TYR A 76 10.04 3.58 -10.01
C TYR A 76 10.73 4.60 -9.12
N LEU A 77 11.57 5.44 -9.73
CA LEU A 77 12.24 6.57 -9.11
C LEU A 77 11.72 7.85 -9.77
N TYR A 78 11.09 8.69 -8.97
CA TYR A 78 10.62 10.01 -9.35
C TYR A 78 11.52 11.07 -8.70
N HIS A 79 12.09 11.96 -9.50
CA HIS A 79 12.79 13.16 -9.03
C HIS A 79 11.86 14.35 -9.19
N TYR A 80 11.66 15.14 -8.14
CA TYR A 80 10.60 16.15 -8.14
C TYR A 80 10.78 17.23 -9.20
N LYS A 81 12.02 17.48 -9.62
CA LYS A 81 12.33 18.44 -10.69
C LYS A 81 12.26 17.83 -12.09
N ASP A 82 12.77 16.62 -12.26
CA ASP A 82 13.00 16.03 -13.59
C ASP A 82 11.95 14.98 -13.98
N GLY A 83 11.03 14.64 -13.08
CA GLY A 83 9.99 13.64 -13.30
C GLY A 83 10.47 12.21 -13.07
N ILE A 84 9.92 11.26 -13.81
CA ILE A 84 10.31 9.83 -13.73
C ILE A 84 11.71 9.66 -14.31
N LEU A 85 12.67 9.29 -13.46
CA LEU A 85 14.03 8.96 -13.89
C LEU A 85 14.20 7.51 -14.31
N TYR A 86 13.42 6.60 -13.72
CA TYR A 86 13.54 5.17 -13.96
C TYR A 86 12.28 4.40 -13.57
N GLU A 87 11.97 3.37 -14.35
CA GLU A 87 10.96 2.37 -14.05
C GLU A 87 11.51 0.96 -14.26
N PHE A 88 11.13 0.07 -13.36
CA PHE A 88 11.34 -1.37 -13.43
C PHE A 88 9.99 -2.04 -13.31
N ASP A 89 9.68 -2.99 -14.19
CA ASP A 89 8.46 -3.80 -14.14
C ASP A 89 8.80 -5.20 -14.63
N THR A 90 8.46 -6.23 -13.86
CA THR A 90 8.69 -7.63 -14.23
C THR A 90 7.53 -8.48 -13.78
N LYS A 91 6.97 -9.21 -14.74
CA LYS A 91 5.87 -10.13 -14.55
C LYS A 91 6.33 -11.56 -14.81
N GLY A 92 5.70 -12.54 -14.15
CA GLY A 92 6.03 -13.95 -14.34
C GLY A 92 4.98 -14.88 -13.74
N LEU A 93 5.14 -16.19 -13.94
CA LEU A 93 4.22 -17.17 -13.37
C LEU A 93 4.38 -17.25 -11.84
N ASP A 94 3.27 -17.20 -11.11
CA ASP A 94 3.23 -17.26 -9.65
C ASP A 94 3.29 -18.71 -9.16
N ILE A 95 4.39 -19.39 -9.47
CA ILE A 95 4.68 -20.78 -9.07
C ILE A 95 5.80 -20.88 -8.01
N GLY A 96 6.27 -19.74 -7.50
CA GLY A 96 7.28 -19.66 -6.44
C GLY A 96 8.74 -19.59 -6.90
N SER A 97 9.01 -19.65 -8.21
CA SER A 97 10.38 -19.59 -8.76
C SER A 97 10.94 -18.16 -8.84
N GLY A 98 10.14 -17.21 -9.31
CA GLY A 98 10.55 -15.80 -9.46
C GLY A 98 10.19 -14.93 -8.25
N LEU A 99 9.06 -15.21 -7.61
CA LEU A 99 8.57 -14.51 -6.41
C LEU A 99 8.15 -15.52 -5.34
N ARG A 100 8.74 -15.40 -4.16
CA ARG A 100 8.25 -16.00 -2.91
C ARG A 100 7.60 -14.90 -2.10
N PHE A 101 6.31 -15.01 -1.86
CA PHE A 101 5.53 -14.07 -1.06
C PHE A 101 4.74 -14.89 -0.04
N PRO A 102 5.13 -14.99 1.23
CA PRO A 102 4.31 -15.57 2.29
C PRO A 102 3.07 -14.71 2.58
N ALA A 103 1.98 -15.31 3.06
CA ALA A 103 0.72 -14.59 3.27
C ALA A 103 0.51 -14.09 4.70
N ASP A 104 1.39 -14.42 5.64
CA ASP A 104 1.29 -13.97 7.03
C ASP A 104 1.57 -12.46 7.08
N PRO A 105 0.60 -11.63 7.49
CA PRO A 105 0.77 -10.18 7.55
C PRO A 105 1.63 -9.75 8.74
N ASP A 106 1.82 -10.57 9.78
CA ASP A 106 2.61 -10.18 10.96
C ASP A 106 4.10 -10.48 10.77
N GLU A 107 4.41 -11.58 10.09
CA GLU A 107 5.75 -12.12 9.94
C GLU A 107 5.96 -12.64 8.50
N TYR A 108 6.79 -11.96 7.71
CA TYR A 108 7.09 -12.42 6.35
C TYR A 108 8.47 -12.04 5.84
N LYS A 109 8.93 -12.80 4.85
CA LYS A 109 10.04 -12.45 3.99
C LYS A 109 9.63 -12.62 2.53
N ILE A 110 9.38 -11.51 1.84
CA ILE A 110 9.15 -11.49 0.39
C ILE A 110 10.52 -11.55 -0.28
N GLU A 111 10.68 -12.47 -1.24
CA GLU A 111 11.93 -12.66 -1.99
C GLU A 111 11.61 -12.75 -3.48
N PHE A 112 12.13 -11.80 -4.25
CA PHE A 112 12.03 -11.77 -5.70
C PHE A 112 13.42 -11.88 -6.33
N LYS A 113 13.52 -12.65 -7.41
CA LYS A 113 14.74 -12.74 -8.23
C LYS A 113 14.38 -12.93 -9.70
N SER A 114 14.98 -12.10 -10.57
CA SER A 114 14.91 -12.24 -12.02
C SER A 114 16.20 -11.73 -12.66
N GLY A 115 16.99 -12.65 -13.24
CA GLY A 115 18.34 -12.34 -13.72
C GLY A 115 19.21 -11.76 -12.60
N SER A 116 19.76 -10.57 -12.81
CA SER A 116 20.53 -9.82 -11.80
C SER A 116 19.66 -8.99 -10.86
N SER A 117 18.35 -8.90 -11.10
CA SER A 117 17.44 -8.09 -10.28
C SER A 117 16.95 -8.87 -9.07
N PHE A 118 16.87 -8.22 -7.92
CA PHE A 118 16.30 -8.80 -6.71
C PHE A 118 15.58 -7.75 -5.85
N LEU A 119 14.62 -8.23 -5.05
CA LEU A 119 13.96 -7.49 -3.99
C LEU A 119 13.77 -8.42 -2.78
N THR A 120 14.08 -7.92 -1.60
CA THR A 120 13.76 -8.56 -0.33
C THR A 120 13.03 -7.58 0.57
N VAL A 121 11.89 -8.00 1.13
CA VAL A 121 11.14 -7.28 2.17
C VAL A 121 10.98 -8.25 3.34
N ASP A 122 11.65 -7.98 4.45
CA ASP A 122 11.62 -8.77 5.68
C ASP A 122 10.93 -7.97 6.78
N LYS A 123 9.74 -8.39 7.18
CA LYS A 123 8.93 -7.75 8.21
C LYS A 123 8.69 -8.72 9.35
N SER A 124 8.84 -8.21 10.57
CA SER A 124 8.57 -8.95 11.79
C SER A 124 8.06 -8.01 12.86
N HIS A 125 6.77 -8.08 13.18
CA HIS A 125 6.19 -7.31 14.27
C HIS A 125 6.73 -7.74 15.63
N SER A 126 6.99 -9.04 15.82
CA SER A 126 7.56 -9.57 17.07
C SER A 126 8.98 -9.07 17.33
N LYS A 127 9.77 -8.84 16.29
CA LYS A 127 11.11 -8.23 16.37
C LYS A 127 11.11 -6.72 16.16
N GLY A 128 9.93 -6.14 15.92
CA GLY A 128 9.75 -4.71 15.69
C GLY A 128 10.51 -4.16 14.48
N LYS A 129 10.59 -4.89 13.36
CA LYS A 129 11.41 -4.50 12.21
C LYS A 129 10.67 -4.56 10.87
N LEU A 130 11.10 -3.69 9.96
CA LEU A 130 10.92 -3.80 8.52
C LEU A 130 12.24 -3.49 7.82
N GLN A 131 12.72 -4.43 7.02
CA GLN A 131 13.99 -4.33 6.30
C GLN A 131 13.76 -4.56 4.82
N VAL A 132 14.32 -3.68 3.99
CA VAL A 132 14.23 -3.77 2.54
C VAL A 132 15.61 -3.70 1.91
N ASN A 133 15.82 -4.53 0.90
CA ASN A 133 17.04 -4.53 0.09
C ASN A 133 16.67 -4.88 -1.36
N ALA A 134 16.98 -4.01 -2.30
CA ALA A 134 16.65 -4.19 -3.70
C ALA A 134 17.76 -3.70 -4.63
N PHE A 135 17.93 -4.40 -5.75
CA PHE A 135 18.69 -3.94 -6.91
C PHE A 135 17.91 -4.35 -8.17
N LEU A 136 17.42 -3.38 -8.92
CA LEU A 136 16.42 -3.59 -9.97
C LEU A 136 16.91 -3.08 -11.32
N GLY A 137 16.95 -3.97 -12.31
CA GLY A 137 17.37 -3.71 -13.69
C GLY A 137 18.78 -3.13 -13.83
N LYS A 138 19.69 -3.48 -12.92
CA LYS A 138 21.08 -2.99 -12.86
C LYS A 138 21.22 -1.46 -12.73
N LYS A 139 20.17 -0.75 -12.33
CA LYS A 139 20.17 0.71 -12.27
C LYS A 139 19.74 1.26 -10.93
N LEU A 140 18.62 0.80 -10.38
CA LEU A 140 18.08 1.31 -9.12
C LEU A 140 18.44 0.37 -7.97
N ARG A 141 19.08 0.90 -6.93
CA ARG A 141 19.36 0.18 -5.69
C ARG A 141 18.85 0.98 -4.51
N PHE A 142 18.13 0.32 -3.62
CA PHE A 142 17.69 0.90 -2.36
C PHE A 142 17.77 -0.13 -1.24
N ARG A 143 18.20 0.31 -0.07
CA ARG A 143 18.24 -0.48 1.14
C ARG A 143 17.85 0.40 2.32
N PHE A 144 16.98 -0.10 3.19
CA PHE A 144 16.67 0.57 4.44
C PHE A 144 16.28 -0.42 5.53
N ASN A 145 16.38 0.02 6.77
CA ASN A 145 15.73 -0.62 7.90
C ASN A 145 14.98 0.43 8.72
N THR A 146 13.82 0.05 9.22
CA THR A 146 12.98 0.87 10.09
C THR A 146 12.45 0.00 11.20
N ASP A 147 12.22 0.62 12.35
CA ASP A 147 11.42 0.01 13.39
C ASP A 147 9.98 -0.09 12.88
N PHE A 148 9.35 -1.23 13.12
CA PHE A 148 7.93 -1.43 12.82
C PHE A 148 7.34 -2.50 13.73
N ALA A 149 6.62 -2.05 14.76
CA ALA A 149 5.91 -2.90 15.70
C ALA A 149 4.49 -2.37 15.93
N LEU A 150 3.54 -3.29 16.15
CA LEU A 150 2.14 -2.97 16.39
C LEU A 150 1.94 -1.91 17.49
N LYS A 151 2.62 -2.09 18.62
CA LYS A 151 2.43 -1.24 19.81
C LYS A 151 2.97 0.18 19.63
N SER A 152 4.10 0.35 18.92
CA SER A 152 4.75 1.66 18.77
C SER A 152 4.27 2.45 17.57
N HIS A 153 3.74 1.79 16.53
CA HIS A 153 3.38 2.43 15.27
C HIS A 153 1.87 2.44 14.99
N SER A 154 1.09 1.67 15.76
CA SER A 154 -0.38 1.61 15.64
C SER A 154 -0.86 1.53 14.18
N PRO A 155 -0.44 0.52 13.40
CA PRO A 155 -0.87 0.39 12.01
C PRO A 155 -2.40 0.23 11.92
N LEU A 156 -2.99 0.69 10.82
CA LEU A 156 -4.40 0.45 10.52
C LEU A 156 -4.53 -0.96 9.97
N ARG A 157 -5.18 -1.86 10.72
CA ARG A 157 -5.44 -3.22 10.27
C ARG A 157 -6.93 -3.50 10.24
N VAL A 158 -7.47 -3.85 9.08
CA VAL A 158 -8.90 -4.11 8.91
C VAL A 158 -9.14 -5.41 8.16
N VAL A 159 -10.19 -6.13 8.55
CA VAL A 159 -10.74 -7.26 7.79
C VAL A 159 -12.16 -6.90 7.41
N ASN A 160 -12.40 -6.84 6.10
CA ASN A 160 -13.71 -6.51 5.54
C ASN A 160 -14.22 -7.61 4.61
N PRO A 161 -15.54 -7.77 4.52
CA PRO A 161 -16.11 -8.51 3.40
C PRO A 161 -15.81 -7.75 2.10
N SER A 162 -15.29 -8.47 1.12
CA SER A 162 -15.13 -7.94 -0.23
C SER A 162 -16.40 -8.17 -1.02
N GLU A 163 -17.00 -9.35 -0.97
CA GLU A 163 -18.36 -9.68 -1.46
C GLU A 163 -18.93 -10.77 -0.52
N PRO A 164 -20.19 -11.25 -0.67
CA PRO A 164 -20.79 -12.16 0.32
C PRO A 164 -19.94 -13.39 0.67
N THR A 165 -19.13 -13.90 -0.26
CA THR A 165 -18.28 -15.09 -0.07
C THR A 165 -16.78 -14.79 -0.03
N HIS A 166 -16.40 -13.52 0.07
CA HIS A 166 -15.01 -13.05 -0.08
C HIS A 166 -14.66 -12.01 0.98
N TRP A 167 -13.37 -11.86 1.25
CA TRP A 167 -12.88 -10.96 2.29
C TRP A 167 -11.46 -10.51 1.98
N THR A 168 -11.11 -9.34 2.49
CA THR A 168 -9.76 -8.78 2.41
C THR A 168 -9.31 -8.31 3.77
N PHE A 169 -8.06 -8.66 4.11
CA PHE A 169 -7.32 -8.06 5.20
C PHE A 169 -6.36 -7.01 4.62
N THR A 170 -6.23 -5.87 5.29
CA THR A 170 -5.18 -4.89 4.97
C THR A 170 -4.46 -4.42 6.22
N GLU A 171 -3.19 -4.03 6.07
CA GLU A 171 -2.36 -3.38 7.08
C GLU A 171 -1.65 -2.18 6.46
N LYS A 172 -1.90 -0.98 7.00
CA LYS A 172 -1.32 0.29 6.53
C LYS A 172 -0.62 1.01 7.66
N CYS A 173 0.50 1.65 7.36
CA CYS A 173 1.20 2.48 8.34
C CYS A 173 1.93 3.62 7.64
N SER A 174 1.74 4.84 8.15
CA SER A 174 2.42 6.04 7.66
C SER A 174 2.40 7.12 8.75
N PRO A 175 3.52 7.77 9.11
CA PRO A 175 4.87 7.55 8.62
C PRO A 175 5.57 6.40 9.35
N LEU A 176 6.37 5.61 8.63
CA LEU A 176 7.53 4.91 9.20
C LEU A 176 8.78 5.77 8.97
N ILE A 177 9.73 5.73 9.91
CA ILE A 177 10.96 6.56 9.87
C ILE A 177 12.16 5.62 9.79
N PRO A 178 12.95 5.65 8.71
CA PRO A 178 14.08 4.73 8.56
C PRO A 178 15.20 5.05 9.55
N ASN A 179 15.71 4.01 10.21
CA ASN A 179 16.93 4.09 11.02
C ASN A 179 18.18 4.25 10.14
N SER A 180 18.16 3.67 8.94
CA SER A 180 19.16 3.88 7.89
C SER A 180 18.51 3.77 6.53
N ILE A 181 18.99 4.53 5.55
CA ILE A 181 18.56 4.42 4.17
C ILE A 181 19.71 4.74 3.20
N GLU A 182 19.85 3.92 2.17
CA GLU A 182 20.81 4.08 1.08
C GLU A 182 20.07 3.97 -0.24
N LEU A 183 20.17 5.01 -1.08
CA LEU A 183 19.57 5.06 -2.41
C LEU A 183 20.65 5.34 -3.45
N SER A 184 20.64 4.60 -4.56
CA SER A 184 21.52 4.88 -5.71
C SER A 184 20.83 4.57 -7.04
N TYR A 185 21.20 5.36 -8.05
CA TYR A 185 20.73 5.23 -9.41
C TYR A 185 21.92 5.27 -10.38
N GLN A 186 22.03 4.27 -11.26
CA GLN A 186 23.15 4.10 -12.20
C GLN A 186 24.52 4.13 -11.49
N ASP A 187 24.63 3.38 -10.40
CA ASP A 187 25.82 3.30 -9.54
C ASP A 187 26.28 4.62 -8.90
N ARG A 188 25.42 5.64 -8.93
CA ARG A 188 25.64 6.92 -8.23
C ARG A 188 24.72 7.03 -7.02
N PRO A 189 25.24 7.33 -5.82
CA PRO A 189 24.40 7.65 -4.67
C PRO A 189 23.48 8.84 -4.96
N LEU A 190 22.23 8.74 -4.53
CA LEU A 190 21.30 9.88 -4.54
C LEU A 190 21.50 10.70 -3.27
N VAL A 191 21.52 12.03 -3.40
CA VAL A 191 21.76 12.96 -2.29
C VAL A 191 20.43 13.48 -1.77
N PHE A 192 20.16 13.24 -0.48
CA PHE A 192 18.96 13.69 0.24
C PHE A 192 19.28 13.69 1.75
N ASP A 193 18.40 14.26 2.56
CA ASP A 193 18.46 14.33 4.01
C ASP A 193 17.70 13.14 4.62
N PRO A 194 18.40 12.15 5.22
CA PRO A 194 17.74 11.03 5.87
C PRO A 194 16.76 11.44 6.97
N LYS A 195 16.97 12.63 7.59
CA LYS A 195 16.08 13.14 8.64
C LYS A 195 14.76 13.69 8.11
N LYS A 196 14.61 13.87 6.80
CA LYS A 196 13.36 14.26 6.14
C LYS A 196 12.73 13.11 5.34
N THR A 197 13.25 11.91 5.53
CA THR A 197 12.77 10.72 4.85
C THR A 197 11.67 10.04 5.64
N THR A 198 10.56 9.73 4.99
CA THR A 198 9.47 8.94 5.52
C THR A 198 9.12 7.78 4.60
N ILE A 199 8.48 6.77 5.17
CA ILE A 199 8.04 5.58 4.46
C ILE A 199 6.53 5.40 4.64
N VAL A 200 5.82 5.14 3.54
CA VAL A 200 4.44 4.65 3.53
C VAL A 200 4.47 3.14 3.35
N TYR A 201 3.75 2.42 4.20
CA TYR A 201 3.65 0.97 4.16
C TYR A 201 2.21 0.53 3.88
N ASP A 202 2.07 -0.39 2.94
CA ASP A 202 0.82 -0.98 2.53
C ASP A 202 0.97 -2.49 2.30
N TRP A 203 0.16 -3.27 3.00
CA TRP A 203 -0.02 -4.69 2.73
C TRP A 203 -1.49 -5.03 2.63
N SER A 204 -1.84 -5.89 1.69
CA SER A 204 -3.21 -6.39 1.51
C SER A 204 -3.19 -7.85 1.09
N GLY A 205 -4.13 -8.64 1.60
CA GLY A 205 -4.25 -10.06 1.27
C GLY A 205 -5.66 -10.59 1.51
N GLY A 206 -6.18 -11.37 0.57
CA GLY A 206 -7.54 -11.88 0.67
C GLY A 206 -8.07 -12.49 -0.61
N TYR A 207 -9.35 -12.84 -0.56
CA TYR A 207 -10.15 -13.16 -1.73
C TYR A 207 -10.87 -11.87 -2.12
N LEU A 208 -10.43 -11.23 -3.20
CA LEU A 208 -11.01 -9.96 -3.66
C LEU A 208 -12.17 -10.22 -4.63
N ARG A 209 -13.05 -9.22 -4.80
CA ARG A 209 -14.07 -9.24 -5.87
C ARG A 209 -13.41 -9.44 -7.23
N ARG A 210 -14.06 -10.20 -8.12
CA ARG A 210 -13.57 -10.41 -9.51
C ARG A 210 -13.31 -9.08 -10.22
N GLU A 211 -14.23 -8.13 -10.10
CA GLU A 211 -14.00 -6.74 -10.47
C GLU A 211 -13.60 -5.96 -9.21
N THR A 212 -12.36 -5.49 -9.15
CA THR A 212 -11.90 -4.64 -8.06
C THR A 212 -11.49 -3.28 -8.59
N ASN A 213 -12.08 -2.23 -8.02
CA ASN A 213 -11.79 -0.84 -8.34
C ASN A 213 -11.52 -0.08 -7.05
N TRP A 214 -10.56 0.84 -7.05
CA TRP A 214 -10.33 1.71 -5.92
C TRP A 214 -9.73 3.05 -6.31
N TYR A 215 -9.96 4.03 -5.46
CA TYR A 215 -9.08 5.17 -5.31
C TYR A 215 -8.23 4.97 -4.07
N TRP A 216 -6.99 5.40 -4.13
CA TRP A 216 -6.10 5.37 -2.98
C TRP A 216 -5.23 6.61 -2.92
N ALA A 217 -4.91 7.06 -1.72
CA ALA A 217 -3.97 8.12 -1.44
C ALA A 217 -3.12 7.74 -0.23
N ALA A 218 -1.81 7.94 -0.33
CA ALA A 218 -0.94 7.83 0.82
C ALA A 218 0.20 8.83 0.72
N PHE A 219 0.56 9.39 1.85
CA PHE A 219 1.68 10.32 1.98
C PHE A 219 2.18 10.31 3.42
N SER A 220 3.37 10.87 3.61
CA SER A 220 3.93 11.17 4.91
C SER A 220 4.92 12.31 4.81
N ALA A 221 5.13 12.98 5.94
CA ALA A 221 6.15 14.00 6.09
C ALA A 221 6.55 14.19 7.54
N ILE A 222 7.69 14.85 7.73
CA ILE A 222 8.05 15.51 8.98
C ILE A 222 7.93 17.01 8.70
N LEU A 223 7.03 17.68 9.42
CA LEU A 223 6.74 19.10 9.26
C LEU A 223 7.87 19.97 9.87
N PRO A 224 7.94 21.27 9.54
CA PRO A 224 8.99 22.17 10.05
C PRO A 224 9.05 22.28 11.58
N ASP A 225 7.90 22.12 12.26
CA ASP A 225 7.77 22.08 13.72
C ASP A 225 8.15 20.71 14.33
N LYS A 226 8.65 19.79 13.50
CA LYS A 226 9.00 18.39 13.81
C LYS A 226 7.81 17.46 14.05
N THR A 227 6.58 17.92 13.82
CA THR A 227 5.41 17.05 13.85
C THR A 227 5.50 16.03 12.71
N SER A 228 5.42 14.73 13.01
CA SER A 228 5.33 13.70 11.97
C SER A 228 3.87 13.49 11.58
N ILE A 229 3.60 13.45 10.28
CA ILE A 229 2.28 13.18 9.74
C ILE A 229 2.34 12.07 8.71
N GLY A 230 1.23 11.33 8.60
CA GLY A 230 1.06 10.34 7.55
C GLY A 230 -0.40 10.00 7.33
N ALA A 231 -0.69 9.45 6.16
CA ALA A 231 -2.05 9.12 5.77
C ALA A 231 -2.10 7.89 4.87
N ASN A 232 -3.21 7.16 5.00
CA ASN A 232 -3.69 6.17 4.07
C ASN A 232 -5.20 6.36 3.91
N PHE A 233 -5.63 6.62 2.68
CA PHE A 233 -7.02 6.80 2.34
C PHE A 233 -7.37 5.96 1.11
N ALA A 234 -8.55 5.39 1.12
CA ALA A 234 -9.11 4.58 0.07
C ALA A 234 -10.62 4.87 -0.07
N ALA A 235 -11.10 4.71 -1.29
CA ALA A 235 -12.52 4.74 -1.63
C ALA A 235 -12.81 3.67 -2.68
N LEU A 236 -14.08 3.25 -2.76
CA LEU A 236 -14.59 2.17 -3.64
C LEU A 236 -14.07 0.76 -3.29
N VAL A 237 -13.28 0.62 -2.22
CA VAL A 237 -12.80 -0.65 -1.66
C VAL A 237 -12.77 -0.57 -0.15
N ASN A 238 -13.14 -1.65 0.54
CA ASN A 238 -13.09 -1.78 2.01
C ASN A 238 -13.74 -0.60 2.78
N GLU A 239 -14.74 0.07 2.21
CA GLU A 239 -15.33 1.30 2.77
C GLU A 239 -16.68 1.10 3.48
N THR A 240 -17.37 -0.01 3.21
CA THR A 240 -18.76 -0.21 3.66
C THR A 240 -18.88 -0.40 5.16
N PHE A 241 -17.94 -1.10 5.79
CA PHE A 241 -18.01 -1.50 7.20
C PHE A 241 -16.86 -0.90 8.02
N PHE A 242 -15.63 -1.35 7.76
CA PHE A 242 -14.44 -0.86 8.45
C PHE A 242 -13.52 -0.16 7.45
N SER A 243 -13.71 1.15 7.27
CA SER A 243 -12.87 1.94 6.35
C SER A 243 -11.37 1.68 6.56
N GLU A 244 -10.66 1.57 5.44
CA GLU A 244 -9.20 1.51 5.37
C GLU A 244 -8.56 2.92 5.46
N ASN A 245 -9.26 3.85 6.11
CA ASN A 245 -8.93 5.26 6.13
C ASN A 245 -8.41 5.66 7.51
N ALA A 246 -7.18 6.16 7.54
CA ALA A 246 -6.59 6.74 8.74
C ALA A 246 -5.50 7.75 8.40
N TYR A 247 -5.28 8.68 9.32
CA TYR A 247 -4.06 9.46 9.40
C TYR A 247 -3.38 9.26 10.73
N TRP A 248 -2.10 9.59 10.78
CA TRP A 248 -1.27 9.56 11.97
C TRP A 248 -0.68 10.94 12.21
N ILE A 249 -0.70 11.38 13.46
CA ILE A 249 0.01 12.57 13.94
C ILE A 249 0.91 12.10 15.08
N ASN A 250 2.23 12.25 14.95
CA ASN A 250 3.21 11.79 15.94
C ASN A 250 2.97 10.31 16.33
N HIS A 251 2.80 9.45 15.33
CA HIS A 251 2.49 8.01 15.46
C HIS A 251 1.13 7.65 16.08
N GLN A 252 0.30 8.63 16.45
CA GLN A 252 -1.05 8.38 16.94
C GLN A 252 -2.02 8.25 15.77
N ARG A 253 -2.56 7.05 15.57
CA ARG A 253 -3.54 6.76 14.53
C ARG A 253 -4.90 7.35 14.88
N ARG A 254 -5.50 8.08 13.94
CA ARG A 254 -6.92 8.44 13.93
C ARG A 254 -7.60 7.82 12.72
N ARG A 255 -8.64 7.03 12.98
CA ARG A 255 -9.49 6.47 11.91
C ARG A 255 -10.39 7.54 11.35
N VAL A 256 -10.63 7.45 10.06
CA VAL A 256 -11.53 8.32 9.29
C VAL A 256 -12.61 7.41 8.68
N PRO A 257 -13.87 7.83 8.61
CA PRO A 257 -14.92 7.05 7.96
C PRO A 257 -14.74 7.05 6.43
N ARG A 258 -15.79 7.36 5.67
CA ARG A 258 -15.75 7.39 4.20
C ARG A 258 -15.17 8.71 3.71
N LEU A 259 -14.42 8.65 2.61
CA LEU A 259 -13.81 9.81 1.96
C LEU A 259 -14.29 9.92 0.52
N ILE A 260 -14.53 11.14 0.07
CA ILE A 260 -14.76 11.46 -1.34
C ILE A 260 -13.42 11.80 -1.98
N PHE A 261 -13.17 11.26 -3.16
CA PHE A 261 -12.09 11.66 -4.06
C PHE A 261 -12.73 12.39 -5.24
N ASP A 262 -12.77 13.71 -5.19
CA ASP A 262 -13.36 14.56 -6.22
C ASP A 262 -12.27 15.08 -7.16
N PHE A 263 -12.27 14.60 -8.39
CA PHE A 263 -11.32 15.00 -9.42
C PHE A 263 -11.90 14.83 -10.82
N SER A 264 -11.30 15.49 -11.79
CA SER A 264 -11.72 15.35 -13.19
C SER A 264 -11.21 14.04 -13.78
N GLN A 265 -12.13 13.11 -14.07
CA GLN A 265 -11.80 11.89 -14.81
C GLN A 265 -11.29 12.16 -16.24
N LYS A 266 -11.75 13.26 -16.84
CA LYS A 266 -11.33 13.70 -18.19
C LYS A 266 -9.91 14.26 -18.18
N ASP A 267 -9.58 15.02 -17.15
CA ASP A 267 -8.27 15.65 -16.96
C ASP A 267 -7.78 15.46 -15.51
N PRO A 268 -7.22 14.28 -15.19
CA PRO A 268 -6.84 13.94 -13.83
C PRO A 268 -5.58 14.65 -13.35
N TYR A 269 -4.99 15.56 -14.16
CA TYR A 269 -3.91 16.44 -13.73
C TYR A 269 -4.43 17.72 -13.05
N LYS A 270 -5.73 18.01 -13.15
CA LYS A 270 -6.34 19.06 -12.33
C LYS A 270 -6.30 18.67 -10.85
N PRO A 271 -6.26 19.66 -9.92
CA PRO A 271 -6.26 19.37 -8.50
C PRO A 271 -7.43 18.48 -8.07
N TRP A 272 -7.15 17.54 -7.16
CA TRP A 272 -8.13 16.62 -6.58
C TRP A 272 -8.49 17.16 -5.20
N LYS A 273 -9.76 17.05 -4.82
CA LYS A 273 -10.21 17.29 -3.44
C LYS A 273 -10.47 15.96 -2.77
N ILE A 274 -9.93 15.77 -1.57
CA ILE A 274 -10.15 14.57 -0.75
C ILE A 274 -10.68 15.02 0.60
N TYR A 275 -11.90 14.62 0.95
CA TYR A 275 -12.58 15.11 2.14
C TYR A 275 -13.62 14.12 2.69
N ASP A 276 -13.89 14.19 3.98
CA ASP A 276 -14.96 13.44 4.65
C ASP A 276 -16.12 14.34 5.06
N GLU A 277 -17.24 13.72 5.45
CA GLU A 277 -18.46 14.40 5.88
C GLU A 277 -18.29 15.19 7.19
N GLU A 278 -17.43 14.72 8.10
CA GLU A 278 -17.23 15.32 9.43
C GLU A 278 -16.12 16.40 9.44
N GLY A 279 -15.44 16.62 8.32
CA GLY A 279 -14.36 17.59 8.19
C GLY A 279 -13.10 17.24 9.00
N LEU A 280 -12.88 15.95 9.25
CA LEU A 280 -11.63 15.45 9.85
C LEU A 280 -10.44 15.58 8.89
N VAL A 281 -10.72 15.46 7.59
CA VAL A 281 -9.80 15.49 6.47
C VAL A 281 -10.36 16.46 5.43
N GLU A 282 -9.54 17.43 5.05
CA GLU A 282 -9.82 18.35 3.95
C GLU A 282 -8.51 18.61 3.22
N LEU A 283 -8.33 17.96 2.07
CA LEU A 283 -7.08 17.94 1.32
C LEU A 283 -7.29 18.36 -0.13
N GLU A 284 -6.29 19.05 -0.66
CA GLU A 284 -6.07 19.24 -2.08
C GLU A 284 -4.81 18.46 -2.49
N PHE A 285 -4.92 17.64 -3.54
CA PHE A 285 -3.79 16.99 -4.18
C PHE A 285 -3.52 17.62 -5.55
N LYS A 286 -2.27 18.01 -5.80
CA LYS A 286 -1.79 18.53 -7.08
C LYS A 286 -0.91 17.48 -7.76
N PRO A 287 -1.40 16.82 -8.82
CA PRO A 287 -0.61 15.87 -9.58
C PRO A 287 0.55 16.56 -10.31
N GLU A 288 1.74 15.95 -10.27
CA GLU A 288 2.95 16.46 -10.96
C GLU A 288 3.55 15.40 -11.90
N GLY A 289 3.43 14.12 -11.54
CA GLY A 289 3.95 13.00 -12.33
C GLY A 289 3.02 11.81 -12.29
N GLU A 290 3.25 10.85 -13.18
CA GLU A 290 2.35 9.71 -13.29
C GLU A 290 3.03 8.45 -13.83
N ARG A 291 2.86 7.36 -13.10
CA ARG A 291 3.10 5.99 -13.58
C ARG A 291 1.78 5.38 -14.06
N LYS A 292 1.80 4.77 -15.24
CA LYS A 292 0.65 4.08 -15.84
C LYS A 292 1.00 2.64 -16.13
N ASP A 293 0.10 1.72 -15.82
CA ASP A 293 0.15 0.34 -16.34
C ASP A 293 -1.22 -0.03 -16.92
N LYS A 294 -1.20 -0.69 -18.08
CA LYS A 294 -2.40 -1.16 -18.76
C LYS A 294 -2.14 -2.56 -19.26
N MET A 295 -2.92 -3.51 -18.75
CA MET A 295 -2.81 -4.92 -19.10
C MET A 295 -4.15 -5.45 -19.58
N ASN A 296 -4.13 -6.23 -20.66
CA ASN A 296 -5.30 -6.93 -21.19
C ASN A 296 -4.90 -8.36 -21.59
N LEU A 297 -4.90 -9.25 -20.60
CA LEU A 297 -4.68 -10.67 -20.76
C LEU A 297 -6.03 -11.40 -20.78
N ILE A 298 -6.04 -12.65 -21.24
CA ILE A 298 -7.26 -13.47 -21.34
C ILE A 298 -7.99 -13.57 -19.99
N LEU A 299 -7.25 -13.74 -18.90
CA LEU A 299 -7.82 -13.88 -17.56
C LEU A 299 -7.92 -12.54 -16.80
N THR A 300 -7.08 -11.56 -17.15
CA THR A 300 -6.87 -10.36 -16.34
C THR A 300 -6.92 -9.09 -17.16
N LYS A 301 -7.70 -8.10 -16.71
CA LYS A 301 -7.62 -6.73 -17.20
C LYS A 301 -7.15 -5.82 -16.08
N LEU A 302 -6.25 -4.90 -16.39
CA LEU A 302 -5.73 -3.90 -15.45
C LEU A 302 -5.70 -2.56 -16.15
N TYR A 303 -6.24 -1.55 -15.47
CA TYR A 303 -6.04 -0.15 -15.80
C TYR A 303 -5.63 0.55 -14.51
N PHE A 304 -4.32 0.81 -14.40
CA PHE A 304 -3.68 1.34 -13.22
C PHE A 304 -3.03 2.68 -13.56
N ARG A 305 -3.34 3.69 -12.77
CA ARG A 305 -2.77 5.04 -12.91
C ARG A 305 -2.45 5.54 -11.51
N GLN A 306 -1.17 5.74 -11.23
CA GLN A 306 -0.66 6.24 -9.97
C GLN A 306 0.07 7.55 -10.22
N PHE A 307 -0.37 8.58 -9.54
CA PHE A 307 0.14 9.93 -9.63
C PHE A 307 1.07 10.21 -8.45
N VAL A 308 2.15 10.89 -8.75
CA VAL A 308 3.01 11.54 -7.76
C VAL A 308 2.65 13.02 -7.75
N GLY A 309 2.55 13.60 -6.57
CA GLY A 309 2.20 15.01 -6.43
C GLY A 309 2.21 15.47 -4.99
N LYS A 310 1.62 16.64 -4.77
CA LYS A 310 1.65 17.36 -3.49
C LYS A 310 0.28 17.43 -2.84
N PHE A 311 0.22 17.09 -1.57
CA PHE A 311 -0.92 17.28 -0.69
C PHE A 311 -0.77 18.56 0.12
N SER A 312 -1.84 19.33 0.19
CA SER A 312 -2.00 20.46 1.12
C SER A 312 -3.35 20.36 1.79
N GLY A 313 -3.43 20.71 3.08
CA GLY A 313 -4.68 20.64 3.81
C GLY A 313 -4.48 20.54 5.32
N LYS A 314 -5.43 19.89 5.98
CA LYS A 314 -5.43 19.78 7.44
C LYS A 314 -5.91 18.41 7.92
N PHE A 315 -5.42 18.03 9.09
CA PHE A 315 -5.97 16.94 9.90
C PHE A 315 -6.47 17.48 11.23
N ARG A 316 -7.67 17.06 11.63
CA ARG A 316 -8.21 17.37 12.95
C ARG A 316 -7.52 16.52 14.02
N ASN A 317 -6.83 17.12 14.98
CA ASN A 317 -6.26 16.40 16.11
C ASN A 317 -7.35 16.00 17.13
N ALA A 318 -7.02 15.08 18.05
CA ALA A 318 -7.95 14.59 19.06
C ALA A 318 -8.44 15.67 20.05
N ASP A 319 -7.63 16.73 20.26
CA ASP A 319 -7.98 17.91 21.07
C ASP A 319 -8.79 18.96 20.28
N GLY A 320 -9.14 18.68 19.02
CA GLY A 320 -9.90 19.56 18.16
C GLY A 320 -9.06 20.60 17.40
N LYS A 321 -7.74 20.69 17.65
CA LYS A 321 -6.83 21.59 16.91
C LYS A 321 -6.44 20.99 15.57
N ASP A 322 -6.34 21.82 14.55
CA ASP A 322 -5.95 21.36 13.22
C ASP A 322 -4.42 21.34 13.06
N VAL A 323 -3.87 20.25 12.52
CA VAL A 323 -2.51 20.19 12.00
C VAL A 323 -2.57 20.52 10.53
N VAL A 324 -2.10 21.71 10.17
CA VAL A 324 -2.09 22.21 8.79
C VAL A 324 -0.74 21.93 8.15
N PHE A 325 -0.77 21.46 6.91
CA PHE A 325 0.42 21.18 6.13
C PHE A 325 0.24 21.59 4.67
N LYS A 326 1.36 21.83 4.00
CA LYS A 326 1.38 22.33 2.63
C LYS A 326 2.49 21.64 1.85
N ASP A 327 2.18 21.34 0.59
CA ASP A 327 3.12 20.82 -0.40
C ASP A 327 3.87 19.54 0.03
N VAL A 328 3.18 18.64 0.73
CA VAL A 328 3.72 17.34 1.16
C VAL A 328 3.59 16.32 0.04
N TYR A 329 4.70 15.70 -0.37
CA TYR A 329 4.67 14.71 -1.44
C TYR A 329 4.00 13.41 -1.04
N GLY A 330 3.41 12.74 -2.02
CA GLY A 330 2.94 11.37 -1.90
C GLY A 330 2.29 10.86 -3.17
N PHE A 331 1.39 9.91 -2.98
CA PHE A 331 0.77 9.13 -4.04
C PHE A 331 -0.74 9.34 -4.03
N THR A 332 -1.34 9.47 -5.21
CA THR A 332 -2.72 9.05 -5.42
C THR A 332 -2.76 8.00 -6.51
N GLU A 333 -3.76 7.14 -6.51
CA GLU A 333 -4.00 6.24 -7.62
C GLU A 333 -5.48 6.04 -7.83
N PHE A 334 -5.80 5.67 -9.06
CA PHE A 334 -7.00 4.93 -9.32
C PHE A 334 -6.66 3.64 -10.06
N HIS A 335 -7.28 2.59 -9.58
CA HIS A 335 -7.06 1.23 -10.04
C HIS A 335 -8.38 0.63 -10.47
N ARG A 336 -8.35 -0.05 -11.62
CA ARG A 336 -9.47 -0.84 -12.11
C ARG A 336 -8.95 -2.18 -12.59
N SER A 337 -9.56 -3.25 -12.12
CA SER A 337 -9.12 -4.60 -12.46
C SER A 337 -10.26 -5.58 -12.61
N LEU A 338 -10.04 -6.55 -13.48
CA LEU A 338 -10.84 -7.75 -13.64
C LEU A 338 -9.87 -8.93 -13.47
N TRP A 339 -9.95 -9.71 -12.37
CA TRP A 339 -8.96 -10.76 -11.97
C TRP A 339 -9.03 -12.19 -12.50
#